data_AF-A0A7W4BZ59-F1
#
_entry.id   AF-A0A7W4BZ59-F1
#
_cell.length_a   1.000
_cell.length_b   1.000
_cell.length_c   1.000
_cell.angle_alpha   90.00
_cell.angle_beta   90.00
_cell.angle_gamma   90.00
#
_symmetry.space_group_name_H-M   'P 1'
#
loop_
_entity.id
_entity.type
_entity.pdbx_description
1 polymer ?
#
loop_
_entity_poly.entity_id
_entity_poly.type
_entity_poly.pdbx_seq_one_letter_code
_entity_poly.pdbx_strand_id
1 'polypeptide(L)' 'DATMAPAPTVEFSGMGTDGIFNSDEIGTDGTVTATVTLATGTQVGDTLIVTDGNGNTLFNGPVTQDMLDNGFDV' A
#
# COMPACT_ATOMS: atom_id res chain seq x y z
N ASP A 1 -6.55 -21.09 18.81
CA ASP A 1 -7.32 -20.17 17.97
C ASP A 1 -6.34 -19.12 17.47
N ALA A 2 -6.00 -19.15 16.18
CA ALA A 2 -5.07 -18.21 15.57
C ALA A 2 -5.91 -17.37 14.61
N THR A 3 -6.56 -16.35 15.15
CA THR A 3 -7.21 -15.33 14.33
C THR A 3 -6.12 -14.70 13.48
N MET A 4 -6.10 -15.00 12.18
CA MET A 4 -5.19 -14.34 11.24
C MET A 4 -5.37 -12.83 11.39
N ALA A 5 -4.27 -12.10 11.57
CA ALA A 5 -4.31 -10.65 11.49
C ALA A 5 -4.90 -10.29 10.11
N PRO A 6 -5.87 -9.36 10.06
CA PRO A 6 -6.50 -9.01 8.81
C PRO A 6 -5.42 -8.44 7.87
N ALA A 7 -5.27 -9.04 6.69
CA ALA A 7 -4.19 -8.74 5.76
C ALA A 7 -4.58 -7.55 4.85
N PRO A 8 -3.75 -6.51 4.73
CA PRO A 8 -4.01 -5.42 3.80
C PRO A 8 -3.91 -5.93 2.35
N THR A 9 -4.57 -5.23 1.43
CA THR A 9 -4.40 -5.45 -0.01
C THR A 9 -3.56 -4.33 -0.60
N VAL A 10 -2.74 -4.66 -1.60
CA VAL A 10 -1.86 -3.70 -2.26
C VAL A 10 -2.10 -3.78 -3.76
N GLU A 11 -2.39 -2.65 -4.37
CA GLU A 11 -2.61 -2.52 -5.82
C GLU A 11 -1.62 -1.49 -6.37
N PHE A 12 -0.98 -1.79 -7.49
CA PHE A 12 -0.14 -0.81 -8.17
C PHE A 12 -1.03 0.15 -8.96
N SER A 13 -0.80 1.45 -8.81
CA SER A 13 -1.43 2.44 -9.67
C SER A 13 -0.71 2.48 -11.00
N GLY A 14 -1.48 2.49 -12.09
CA GLY A 14 -0.95 2.88 -13.39
C GLY A 14 -0.80 1.78 -14.44
N MET A 15 -1.58 0.70 -14.44
CA MET A 15 -1.56 -0.32 -15.52
C MET A 15 -1.99 0.19 -16.92
N GLY A 16 -2.05 1.52 -17.12
CA GLY A 16 -2.49 2.16 -18.34
C GLY A 16 -3.88 1.69 -18.79
N THR A 17 -4.17 1.87 -20.08
CA THR A 17 -5.36 1.32 -20.73
C THR A 17 -5.12 -0.05 -21.37
N ASP A 18 -3.86 -0.45 -21.48
CA ASP A 18 -3.43 -1.71 -22.12
C ASP A 18 -3.38 -2.90 -21.14
N GLY A 19 -3.50 -2.63 -19.84
CA GLY A 19 -3.56 -3.67 -18.82
C GLY A 19 -2.22 -4.38 -18.60
N ILE A 20 -1.11 -3.71 -18.93
CA ILE A 20 0.24 -4.21 -18.75
C ILE A 20 1.06 -3.18 -17.97
N PHE A 21 1.73 -3.60 -16.90
CA PHE A 21 2.76 -2.78 -16.25
C PHE A 21 4.09 -2.96 -16.99
N ASN A 22 4.60 -1.89 -17.59
CA ASN A 22 5.85 -1.85 -18.31
C ASN A 22 6.68 -0.58 -17.96
N SER A 23 7.74 -0.31 -18.71
CA SER A 23 8.64 0.82 -18.48
C SER A 23 7.99 2.19 -18.64
N ASP A 24 6.90 2.28 -19.40
CA ASP A 24 6.17 3.51 -19.66
C ASP A 24 5.36 3.96 -18.43
N GLU A 25 5.02 3.02 -17.54
CA GLU A 25 4.31 3.25 -16.28
C GLU A 25 5.26 3.50 -15.09
N ILE A 26 6.58 3.44 -15.31
CA ILE A 26 7.56 3.81 -14.30
C ILE A 26 7.72 5.33 -14.31
N GLY A 27 7.50 5.95 -13.15
CA GLY A 27 7.70 7.38 -12.94
C GLY A 27 9.09 7.83 -13.37
N THR A 28 9.24 9.12 -13.69
CA THR A 28 10.54 9.68 -14.11
C THR A 28 11.64 9.57 -13.05
N ASP A 29 11.26 9.28 -11.80
CA ASP A 29 12.13 8.99 -10.67
C ASP A 29 12.53 7.51 -10.55
N GLY A 30 12.05 6.65 -11.46
CA GLY A 30 12.31 5.22 -11.46
C GLY A 30 11.40 4.41 -10.53
N THR A 31 10.32 4.99 -10.02
CA THR A 31 9.42 4.34 -9.06
C THR A 31 8.01 4.14 -9.62
N VAL A 32 7.23 3.25 -8.99
CA VAL A 32 5.81 3.03 -9.28
C VAL A 32 5.06 3.22 -7.97
N THR A 33 3.95 3.95 -8.01
CA THR A 33 3.10 4.15 -6.83
C THR A 33 2.20 2.95 -6.59
N ALA A 34 2.12 2.49 -5.35
CA ALA A 34 1.17 1.47 -4.92
C ALA A 34 0.19 2.03 -3.88
N THR A 35 -1.07 1.65 -3.98
CA THR A 35 -2.10 1.98 -3.01
C THR A 35 -2.34 0.79 -2.09
N VAL A 36 -2.15 1.00 -0.79
CA VAL A 36 -2.42 0.05 0.28
C VAL A 36 -3.83 0.28 0.81
N THR A 37 -4.69 -0.73 0.71
CA THR A 37 -6.01 -0.72 1.35
C THR A 37 -5.94 -1.50 2.66
N LEU A 38 -6.36 -0.85 3.75
CA LEU A 38 -6.32 -1.43 5.08
C LEU A 38 -7.44 -2.45 5.26
N ALA A 39 -7.15 -3.49 6.02
CA ALA A 39 -8.04 -4.63 6.17
C ALA A 39 -9.19 -4.33 7.14
N THR A 40 -10.31 -5.03 6.98
CA THR A 40 -11.45 -4.88 7.90
C THR A 40 -11.03 -5.22 9.33
N GLY A 41 -11.18 -4.27 10.25
CA GLY A 41 -10.77 -4.41 11.65
C GLY A 41 -9.54 -3.56 12.02
N THR A 42 -8.85 -2.95 11.05
CA THR A 42 -7.87 -1.90 11.32
C THR A 42 -8.58 -0.65 11.85
N GLN A 43 -7.98 -0.02 12.88
CA GLN A 43 -8.52 1.14 13.58
C GLN A 43 -7.50 2.28 13.62
N VAL A 44 -8.00 3.50 13.80
CA VAL A 44 -7.14 4.66 14.03
C VAL A 44 -6.26 4.41 15.26
N GLY A 45 -4.96 4.63 15.09
CA GLY A 45 -3.95 4.37 16.13
C GLY A 45 -3.30 2.99 16.07
N ASP A 46 -3.78 2.07 15.23
CA ASP A 46 -3.03 0.85 14.92
C ASP A 46 -1.72 1.18 14.21
N THR A 47 -0.73 0.28 14.26
CA THR A 47 0.55 0.50 13.56
C THR A 47 0.52 -0.07 12.16
N LEU A 48 0.72 0.78 11.15
CA LEU A 48 1.00 0.36 9.77
C LEU A 48 2.51 0.39 9.52
N ILE A 49 3.02 -0.70 8.93
CA ILE A 49 4.39 -0.82 8.47
C ILE A 49 4.36 -1.23 7.00
N VAL A 50 5.00 -0.46 6.14
CA VAL A 50 5.14 -0.75 4.71
C VAL A 50 6.62 -0.87 4.39
N THR A 51 6.99 -1.99 3.76
CA THR A 51 8.37 -2.32 3.41
C THR A 51 8.41 -2.79 1.96
N ASP A 52 9.40 -2.33 1.20
CA ASP A 52 9.61 -2.79 -0.18
C ASP A 52 10.21 -4.22 -0.23
N GLY A 53 10.33 -4.77 -1.45
CA GLY A 53 10.93 -6.10 -1.66
C GLY A 53 12.42 -6.19 -1.33
N ASN A 54 13.11 -5.06 -1.15
CA ASN A 54 14.51 -4.97 -0.75
C ASN A 54 14.68 -4.86 0.78
N GLY A 55 13.59 -4.74 1.53
CA GLY A 55 13.60 -4.57 2.98
C GLY A 55 13.67 -3.12 3.46
N ASN A 56 13.52 -2.12 2.57
CA ASN A 56 13.46 -0.71 2.94
C ASN A 56 12.08 -0.34 3.47
N THR A 57 12.02 0.30 4.65
CA THR A 57 10.76 0.79 5.22
C THR A 57 10.33 2.07 4.53
N LEU A 58 9.21 1.99 3.82
CA LEU A 58 8.57 3.13 3.15
C LEU A 58 7.68 3.92 4.13
N PHE A 59 7.06 3.22 5.08
CA PHE A 59 6.24 3.85 6.11
C PHE A 59 6.27 3.04 7.41
N ASN A 60 6.34 3.74 8.54
CA ASN A 60 6.09 3.17 9.85
C ASN A 60 5.45 4.23 10.75
N GLY A 61 4.16 4.07 11.04
CA GLY A 61 3.42 5.03 11.83
C GLY A 61 2.01 4.59 12.18
N PRO A 62 1.27 5.41 12.95
CA PRO A 62 -0.10 5.13 13.30
C PRO A 62 -1.01 5.28 12.09
N VAL A 63 -2.01 4.40 11.99
CA VAL A 63 -3.12 4.50 11.06
C VAL A 63 -3.94 5.74 11.38
N THR A 64 -4.21 6.54 10.36
CA THR A 64 -5.08 7.72 10.43
C THR A 64 -6.46 7.39 9.86
N GLN A 65 -7.45 8.24 10.14
CA GLN A 65 -8.78 8.07 9.55
C GLN A 65 -8.73 8.17 8.02
N ASP A 66 -7.90 9.07 7.47
CA ASP A 66 -7.75 9.23 6.03
C ASP A 66 -7.25 7.94 5.35
N MET A 67 -6.39 7.17 6.03
CA MET A 67 -5.90 5.88 5.52
C MET A 67 -6.97 4.80 5.51
N LEU A 68 -7.92 4.84 6.44
CA LEU A 68 -9.06 3.91 6.46
C LEU A 68 -10.07 4.26 5.36
N ASP A 69 -10.26 5.56 5.11
CA ASP A 69 -11.26 6.07 4.16
C ASP A 69 -10.77 6.00 2.71
N ASN A 70 -9.49 6.30 2.46
CA ASN A 70 -8.93 6.45 1.10
C ASN A 70 -7.80 5.46 0.78
N GLY A 71 -7.35 4.65 1.74
CA GLY A 71 -6.12 3.87 1.60
C GLY A 71 -4.86 4.71 1.80
N PHE A 72 -3.70 4.13 1.51
CA PHE A 72 -2.39 4.75 1.71
C PHE A 72 -1.48 4.53 0.51
N ASP A 73 -1.09 5.59 -0.17
CA ASP A 73 -0.18 5.54 -1.31
C ASP A 73 1.29 5.52 -0.86
N VAL A 74 2.09 4.67 -1.49
CA VAL A 74 3.54 4.48 -1.25
C VAL A 74 4.33 4.37 -2.54
#